data_AF-A0A821J9V3-F1
#
_entry.id   AF-A0A821J9V3-F1
#
_cell.length_a   1.000
_cell.length_b   1.000
_cell.length_c   1.000
_cell.angle_alpha   90.00
_cell.angle_beta   90.00
_cell.angle_gamma   90.00
#
_symmetry.space_group_name_H-M   'P 1'
#
loop_
_entity.id
_entity.type
_entity.pdbx_description
1 polymer ?
#
loop_
_entity_poly.entity_id
_entity_poly.type
_entity_poly.pdbx_seq_one_letter_code
_entity_poly.pdbx_strand_id
1 'polypeptide(L)'
;MKRGLETIKREHGRKKLSDGKTIGGKNRLSGRNIIRLQMTFASTIRKCKHDLNLLFERSWAIFWHKYSTNNDPHHDYCSIDWCGYLKSVRDGTSYDHTSHAMPRPVLDAIKPVFESLCSRESLARVVNASSQNANESFHSLVWLMSPKHKASSGTTFEIACCLAIIIFNEGYFAIGDVFNAMCGYRGYYTDQAMIHFDNSRLHTESKENNRKKRKKNWSRVASK
;
A
#
# COMPACT_ATOMS: atom_id res chain seq x y z
N MET A 1 -1.73 -7.75 -1.96
CA MET A 1 -0.57 -8.52 -2.47
C MET A 1 0.08 -9.44 -1.43
N LYS A 2 0.87 -8.93 -0.46
CA LYS A 2 1.65 -9.78 0.48
C LYS A 2 0.85 -10.93 1.11
N ARG A 3 -0.29 -10.62 1.75
CA ARG A 3 -1.15 -11.63 2.40
C ARG A 3 -1.64 -12.72 1.43
N GLY A 4 -1.98 -12.35 0.20
CA GLY A 4 -2.41 -13.30 -0.84
C GLY A 4 -1.27 -14.24 -1.25
N LEU A 5 -0.09 -13.69 -1.50
CA LEU A 5 1.10 -14.49 -1.84
C LEU A 5 1.55 -15.40 -0.68
N GLU A 6 1.48 -14.92 0.56
CA GLU A 6 1.77 -15.73 1.76
C GLU A 6 0.74 -16.85 1.95
N THR A 7 -0.53 -16.61 1.60
CA THR A 7 -1.60 -17.61 1.64
C THR A 7 -1.35 -18.71 0.60
N ILE A 8 -1.11 -18.34 -0.67
CA ILE A 8 -0.74 -19.30 -1.73
C ILE A 8 0.50 -20.11 -1.33
N LYS A 9 1.52 -19.45 -0.77
CA LYS A 9 2.73 -20.12 -0.29
C LYS A 9 2.45 -21.14 0.82
N ARG A 10 1.53 -20.84 1.74
CA ARG A 10 1.13 -21.74 2.82
C ARG A 10 0.36 -22.94 2.27
N GLU A 11 -0.62 -22.70 1.39
CA GLU A 11 -1.46 -23.74 0.77
C GLU A 11 -0.65 -24.74 -0.08
N HIS A 12 0.39 -24.25 -0.75
CA HIS A 12 1.26 -25.05 -1.61
C HIS A 12 2.57 -25.48 -0.92
N GLY A 13 2.79 -25.12 0.35
CA GLY A 13 4.11 -25.18 1.00
C GLY A 13 4.74 -26.58 1.05
N ARG A 14 3.93 -27.64 1.12
CA ARG A 14 4.37 -29.05 1.09
C ARG A 14 4.06 -29.76 -0.23
N LYS A 15 3.29 -29.14 -1.12
CA LYS A 15 2.91 -29.72 -2.41
C LYS A 15 4.01 -29.49 -3.43
N LYS A 16 4.31 -30.51 -4.24
CA LYS A 16 5.15 -30.36 -5.42
C LYS A 16 4.30 -29.75 -6.53
N LEU A 17 4.85 -28.76 -7.23
CA LEU A 17 4.27 -28.23 -8.45
C LEU A 17 4.61 -29.17 -9.63
N SER A 18 4.13 -28.85 -10.82
CA SER A 18 4.34 -29.68 -12.03
C SER A 18 5.82 -29.90 -12.38
N ASP A 19 6.74 -29.06 -11.89
CA ASP A 19 8.19 -29.24 -12.03
C ASP A 19 8.84 -30.07 -10.91
N GLY A 20 8.04 -30.76 -10.10
CA GLY A 20 8.51 -31.62 -9.01
C GLY A 20 9.08 -30.88 -7.80
N LYS A 21 9.08 -29.55 -7.80
CA LYS A 21 9.64 -28.70 -6.74
C LYS A 21 8.54 -28.00 -5.94
N THR A 22 8.83 -27.63 -4.70
CA THR A 22 7.89 -26.87 -3.86
C THR A 22 7.74 -25.44 -4.37
N ILE A 23 6.70 -24.72 -3.92
CA ILE A 23 6.45 -23.33 -4.35
C ILE A 23 7.53 -22.34 -3.86
N GLY A 24 8.21 -22.67 -2.76
CA GLY A 24 9.28 -21.87 -2.17
C GLY A 24 10.66 -22.26 -2.67
N GLY A 25 11.68 -21.45 -2.34
CA GLY A 25 13.08 -21.73 -2.66
C GLY A 25 13.77 -20.59 -3.42
N LYS A 26 15.04 -20.82 -3.80
CA LYS A 26 15.83 -19.89 -4.61
C LYS A 26 15.15 -19.66 -5.96
N ASN A 27 15.04 -18.40 -6.38
CA ASN A 27 14.36 -17.97 -7.61
C ASN A 27 12.87 -18.38 -7.72
N ARG A 28 12.22 -18.70 -6.60
CA ARG A 28 10.79 -19.05 -6.52
C ARG A 28 10.05 -18.09 -5.57
N LEU A 29 8.89 -18.46 -5.03
CA LEU A 29 8.09 -17.63 -4.12
C LEU A 29 8.69 -17.58 -2.70
N SER A 30 9.91 -17.06 -2.59
CA SER A 30 10.59 -16.80 -1.33
C SER A 30 10.02 -15.57 -0.63
N GLY A 31 10.25 -15.43 0.69
CA GLY A 31 9.84 -14.24 1.44
C GLY A 31 10.45 -12.94 0.85
N ARG A 32 11.70 -13.02 0.39
CA ARG A 32 12.37 -11.91 -0.31
C ARG A 32 11.65 -11.53 -1.61
N ASN A 33 11.22 -12.52 -2.41
CA ASN A 33 10.50 -12.24 -3.65
C ASN A 33 9.08 -11.71 -3.39
N ILE A 34 8.39 -12.19 -2.35
CA ILE A 34 7.08 -11.63 -1.93
C ILE A 34 7.21 -10.15 -1.58
N ILE A 35 8.24 -9.79 -0.80
CA ILE A 35 8.50 -8.40 -0.43
C ILE A 35 8.82 -7.57 -1.67
N ARG A 36 9.68 -8.07 -2.57
CA ARG A 36 10.01 -7.38 -3.83
C ARG A 36 8.77 -7.13 -4.68
N LEU A 37 7.93 -8.14 -4.92
CA LEU A 37 6.68 -8.00 -5.67
C LEU A 37 5.76 -6.95 -5.03
N GLN A 38 5.57 -7.02 -3.71
CA GLN A 38 4.77 -6.03 -2.97
C GLN A 38 5.31 -4.61 -3.12
N MET A 39 6.62 -4.43 -2.97
CA MET A 39 7.26 -3.10 -3.06
C MET A 39 7.18 -2.53 -4.47
N THR A 40 7.39 -3.37 -5.50
CA THR A 40 7.25 -2.96 -6.90
C THR A 40 5.81 -2.55 -7.19
N PHE A 41 4.81 -3.35 -6.79
CA PHE A 41 3.40 -3.04 -6.98
C PHE A 41 3.00 -1.71 -6.31
N ALA A 42 3.40 -1.52 -5.05
CA ALA A 42 3.15 -0.27 -4.34
C ALA A 42 3.87 0.93 -5.00
N SER A 43 5.03 0.72 -5.60
CA SER A 43 5.74 1.73 -6.38
C SER A 43 4.98 2.10 -7.65
N THR A 44 4.45 1.11 -8.36
CA THR A 44 3.61 1.29 -9.55
C THR A 44 2.39 2.15 -9.25
N ILE A 45 1.63 1.84 -8.19
CA ILE A 45 0.47 2.65 -7.77
C ILE A 45 0.84 4.12 -7.60
N ARG A 46 1.97 4.42 -6.96
CA ARG A 46 2.41 5.80 -6.72
C ARG A 46 2.85 6.52 -8.00
N LYS A 47 3.43 5.80 -8.96
CA LYS A 47 3.92 6.37 -10.22
C LYS A 47 2.78 6.59 -11.23
N CYS A 48 1.78 5.72 -11.22
CA CYS A 48 0.65 5.72 -12.15
C CYS A 48 -0.60 6.35 -11.52
N LYS A 49 -0.41 7.31 -10.60
CA LYS A 49 -1.54 7.95 -9.92
C LYS A 49 -2.41 8.69 -10.93
N HIS A 50 -3.72 8.68 -10.71
CA HIS A 50 -4.74 9.31 -11.55
C HIS A 50 -4.88 8.74 -12.98
N ASP A 51 -4.11 7.72 -13.36
CA ASP A 51 -4.22 7.04 -14.65
C ASP A 51 -4.48 5.55 -14.43
N LEU A 52 -5.75 5.16 -14.55
CA LEU A 52 -6.19 3.78 -14.31
C LEU A 52 -5.69 2.81 -15.38
N ASN A 53 -5.61 3.24 -16.64
CA ASN A 53 -5.17 2.38 -17.74
C ASN A 53 -3.67 2.12 -17.62
N LEU A 54 -2.88 3.16 -17.38
CA LEU A 54 -1.46 3.02 -17.13
C LEU A 54 -1.20 2.19 -15.87
N LEU A 55 -1.97 2.39 -14.80
CA LEU A 55 -1.85 1.57 -13.60
C LEU A 55 -2.14 0.09 -13.90
N PHE A 56 -3.17 -0.22 -14.69
CA PHE A 56 -3.49 -1.58 -15.13
C PHE A 56 -2.32 -2.23 -15.87
N GLU A 57 -1.84 -1.59 -16.93
CA GLU A 57 -0.72 -2.09 -17.74
C GLU A 57 0.52 -2.30 -16.87
N ARG A 58 0.95 -1.27 -16.13
CA ARG A 58 2.17 -1.32 -15.32
C ARG A 58 2.07 -2.30 -14.16
N SER A 59 0.86 -2.64 -13.69
CA SER A 59 0.64 -3.65 -12.66
C SER A 59 0.81 -5.06 -13.24
N TRP A 60 0.25 -5.32 -14.43
CA TRP A 60 0.46 -6.58 -15.17
C TRP A 60 1.89 -6.75 -15.67
N ALA A 61 2.58 -5.65 -15.99
CA ALA A 61 3.99 -5.67 -16.35
C ALA A 61 4.86 -6.35 -15.28
N ILE A 62 4.50 -6.24 -13.99
CA ILE A 62 5.23 -6.90 -12.91
C ILE A 62 5.17 -8.43 -13.04
N PHE A 63 4.00 -8.97 -13.39
CA PHE A 63 3.80 -10.40 -13.58
C PHE A 63 4.51 -10.86 -14.85
N TRP A 64 4.25 -10.19 -15.98
CA TRP A 64 4.83 -10.55 -17.27
C TRP A 64 6.34 -10.45 -17.29
N HIS A 65 6.92 -9.45 -16.63
CA HIS A 65 8.36 -9.35 -16.47
C HIS A 65 8.96 -10.57 -15.74
N LYS A 66 8.24 -11.20 -14.80
CA LYS A 66 8.68 -12.45 -14.16
C LYS A 66 8.47 -13.68 -15.02
N TYR A 67 7.53 -13.62 -15.95
CA TYR A 67 7.20 -14.68 -16.91
C TYR A 67 8.17 -14.70 -18.09
N SER A 68 8.69 -13.54 -18.50
CA SER A 68 9.60 -13.37 -19.62
C SER A 68 10.84 -14.25 -19.54
N THR A 69 11.19 -14.83 -20.67
CA THR A 69 12.44 -15.59 -20.88
C THR A 69 13.17 -15.08 -22.12
N ASN A 70 14.41 -15.48 -22.34
CA ASN A 70 15.16 -15.10 -23.54
C ASN A 70 14.47 -15.54 -24.84
N ASN A 71 13.73 -16.66 -24.80
CA ASN A 71 13.03 -17.22 -25.97
C ASN A 71 11.59 -16.71 -26.10
N ASP A 72 11.03 -16.14 -25.04
CA ASP A 72 9.62 -15.74 -24.94
C ASP A 72 9.54 -14.46 -24.09
N PRO A 73 9.94 -13.29 -24.65
CA PRO A 73 9.98 -12.02 -23.93
C PRO A 73 8.60 -11.33 -23.92
N HIS A 74 8.06 -11.03 -22.72
CA HIS A 74 6.78 -10.34 -22.51
C HIS A 74 7.01 -8.97 -21.85
N HIS A 75 7.16 -7.91 -22.65
CA HIS A 75 7.46 -6.56 -22.14
C HIS A 75 6.53 -5.45 -22.65
N ASP A 76 5.39 -5.79 -23.25
CA ASP A 76 4.46 -4.84 -23.88
C ASP A 76 3.98 -3.75 -22.91
N TYR A 77 3.74 -4.14 -21.65
CA TYR A 77 3.30 -3.22 -20.61
C TYR A 77 4.44 -2.58 -19.82
N CYS A 78 5.70 -2.82 -20.18
CA CYS A 78 6.86 -2.27 -19.48
C CYS A 78 7.19 -0.84 -19.94
N SER A 79 7.79 -0.04 -19.04
CA SER A 79 8.37 1.25 -19.43
C SER A 79 9.86 1.10 -19.62
N ILE A 80 10.44 1.87 -20.54
CA ILE A 80 11.88 1.85 -20.77
C ILE A 80 12.66 2.24 -19.51
N ASP A 81 12.17 3.16 -18.69
CA ASP A 81 12.86 3.59 -17.47
C ASP A 81 13.02 2.46 -16.43
N TRP A 82 12.10 1.50 -16.44
CA TRP A 82 12.06 0.40 -15.48
C TRP A 82 12.60 -0.91 -16.04
N CYS A 83 12.33 -1.22 -17.30
CA CYS A 83 12.63 -2.51 -17.88
C CYS A 83 14.02 -2.54 -18.53
N GLY A 84 14.89 -3.40 -18.00
CA GLY A 84 16.24 -3.60 -18.54
C GLY A 84 16.25 -4.14 -19.97
N TYR A 85 15.28 -4.97 -20.35
CA TYR A 85 15.14 -5.48 -21.72
C TYR A 85 14.82 -4.35 -22.71
N LEU A 86 13.86 -3.47 -22.39
CA LEU A 86 13.55 -2.34 -23.27
C LEU A 86 14.72 -1.37 -23.39
N LYS A 87 15.51 -1.18 -22.32
CA LYS A 87 16.76 -0.40 -22.39
C LYS A 87 17.77 -1.07 -23.31
N SER A 88 17.96 -2.38 -23.18
CA SER A 88 18.94 -3.09 -23.99
C SER A 88 18.56 -3.08 -25.47
N VAL A 89 17.28 -3.22 -25.80
CA VAL A 89 16.76 -3.08 -27.16
C VAL A 89 17.05 -1.69 -27.72
N ARG A 90 16.78 -0.62 -26.95
CA ARG A 90 17.13 0.76 -27.37
C ARG A 90 18.63 0.94 -27.58
N ASP A 91 19.44 0.40 -26.67
CA ASP A 91 20.89 0.60 -26.65
C ASP A 91 21.64 -0.39 -27.57
N GLY A 92 20.94 -1.31 -28.22
CA GLY A 92 21.53 -2.35 -29.07
C GLY A 92 22.39 -3.37 -28.31
N THR A 93 22.13 -3.57 -27.02
CA THR A 93 22.89 -4.49 -26.14
C THR A 93 22.13 -5.78 -25.85
N SER A 94 22.86 -6.82 -25.45
CA SER A 94 22.26 -8.10 -25.04
C SER A 94 21.64 -8.01 -23.64
N TYR A 95 20.58 -8.80 -23.41
CA TYR A 95 19.91 -8.87 -22.11
C TYR A 95 19.54 -10.29 -21.76
N ASP A 96 19.81 -10.68 -20.52
CA ASP A 96 19.55 -12.02 -20.01
C ASP A 96 18.45 -12.03 -18.94
N HIS A 97 17.40 -12.81 -19.20
CA HIS A 97 16.23 -12.94 -18.34
C HIS A 97 16.44 -13.88 -17.13
N THR A 98 17.51 -14.68 -17.11
CA THR A 98 17.73 -15.71 -16.07
C THR A 98 17.72 -15.14 -14.65
N SER A 99 18.18 -13.90 -14.47
CA SER A 99 18.34 -13.24 -13.17
C SER A 99 17.01 -12.92 -12.47
N HIS A 100 15.93 -12.73 -13.24
CA HIS A 100 14.65 -12.26 -12.70
C HIS A 100 13.48 -13.17 -13.01
N ALA A 101 13.59 -14.06 -14.00
CA ALA A 101 12.57 -15.03 -14.37
C ALA A 101 12.21 -15.95 -13.19
N MET A 102 10.93 -16.29 -13.09
CA MET A 102 10.40 -17.23 -12.11
C MET A 102 9.83 -18.46 -12.84
N PRO A 103 9.94 -19.68 -12.28
CA PRO A 103 9.42 -20.88 -12.94
C PRO A 103 7.92 -20.77 -13.21
N ARG A 104 7.48 -21.19 -14.42
CA ARG A 104 6.07 -21.16 -14.85
C ARG A 104 5.10 -21.74 -13.81
N PRO A 105 5.36 -22.91 -13.19
CA PRO A 105 4.43 -23.47 -12.21
C PRO A 105 4.22 -22.57 -10.98
N VAL A 106 5.23 -21.77 -10.60
CA VAL A 106 5.11 -20.81 -9.50
C VAL A 106 4.29 -19.59 -9.95
N LEU A 107 4.48 -19.13 -11.18
CA LEU A 107 3.72 -18.03 -11.76
C LEU A 107 2.25 -18.38 -11.91
N ASP A 108 1.94 -19.58 -12.40
CA ASP A 108 0.58 -20.09 -12.51
C ASP A 108 -0.10 -20.13 -11.13
N ALA A 109 0.61 -20.58 -10.10
CA ALA A 109 0.09 -20.62 -8.73
C ALA A 109 -0.19 -19.22 -8.14
N ILE A 110 0.57 -18.19 -8.50
CA ILE A 110 0.35 -16.82 -7.98
C ILE A 110 -0.53 -15.95 -8.90
N LYS A 111 -0.79 -16.37 -10.13
CA LYS A 111 -1.59 -15.63 -11.11
C LYS A 111 -2.96 -15.21 -10.56
N PRO A 112 -3.71 -16.03 -9.80
CA PRO A 112 -4.99 -15.60 -9.22
C PRO A 112 -4.88 -14.39 -8.28
N VAL A 113 -3.73 -14.24 -7.59
CA VAL A 113 -3.47 -13.06 -6.74
C VAL A 113 -3.31 -11.81 -7.59
N PHE A 114 -2.66 -11.92 -8.76
CA PHE A 114 -2.55 -10.82 -9.72
C PHE A 114 -3.88 -10.51 -10.38
N GLU A 115 -4.65 -11.50 -10.82
CA GLU A 115 -5.99 -11.30 -11.41
C GLU A 115 -6.92 -10.55 -10.45
N SER A 116 -6.95 -10.95 -9.17
CA SER A 116 -7.73 -10.27 -8.14
C SER A 116 -7.27 -8.82 -7.94
N LEU A 117 -5.96 -8.58 -7.82
CA LEU A 117 -5.42 -7.25 -7.49
C LEU A 117 -5.36 -6.28 -8.67
N CYS A 118 -5.13 -6.79 -9.88
CA CYS A 118 -5.05 -6.02 -11.12
C CYS A 118 -6.41 -5.88 -11.82
N SER A 119 -7.49 -6.37 -11.22
CA SER A 119 -8.86 -6.07 -11.68
C SER A 119 -9.09 -4.55 -11.72
N ARG A 120 -9.83 -4.06 -12.72
CA ARG A 120 -10.08 -2.62 -12.88
C ARG A 120 -10.78 -2.04 -11.65
N GLU A 121 -11.66 -2.80 -11.04
CA GLU A 121 -12.39 -2.46 -9.81
C GLU A 121 -11.43 -2.31 -8.62
N SER A 122 -10.44 -3.19 -8.50
CA SER A 122 -9.43 -3.10 -7.44
C SER A 122 -8.47 -1.94 -7.67
N LEU A 123 -8.05 -1.71 -8.91
CA LEU A 123 -7.14 -0.63 -9.26
C LEU A 123 -7.81 0.74 -9.16
N ALA A 124 -9.09 0.88 -9.52
CA ALA A 124 -9.85 2.13 -9.39
C ALA A 124 -9.89 2.62 -7.94
N ARG A 125 -9.96 1.71 -6.97
CA ARG A 125 -9.92 2.05 -5.53
C ARG A 125 -8.56 2.60 -5.07
N VAL A 126 -7.47 2.28 -5.79
CA VAL A 126 -6.10 2.67 -5.39
C VAL A 126 -5.43 3.64 -6.36
N VAL A 127 -6.05 3.98 -7.51
CA VAL A 127 -5.46 4.82 -8.56
C VAL A 127 -5.14 6.23 -8.07
N ASN A 128 -5.90 6.76 -7.13
CA ASN A 128 -5.62 8.06 -6.52
C ASN A 128 -4.46 8.01 -5.52
N ALA A 129 -3.82 6.84 -5.35
CA ALA A 129 -2.81 6.57 -4.34
C ALA A 129 -3.26 6.96 -2.91
N SER A 130 -4.57 7.06 -2.68
CA SER A 130 -5.17 7.39 -1.40
C SER A 130 -4.78 6.32 -0.39
N SER A 131 -4.10 6.73 0.67
CA SER A 131 -3.64 5.81 1.68
C SER A 131 -4.80 5.32 2.54
N GLN A 132 -4.79 4.03 2.89
CA GLN A 132 -5.62 3.46 3.96
C GLN A 132 -5.45 4.19 5.31
N ASN A 133 -4.40 5.01 5.44
CA ASN A 133 -4.14 5.86 6.60
C ASN A 133 -5.31 6.79 6.94
N ALA A 134 -6.12 7.24 5.98
CA ALA A 134 -7.26 8.10 6.28
C ALA A 134 -8.29 7.37 7.17
N ASN A 135 -8.69 6.15 6.80
CA ASN A 135 -9.61 5.35 7.60
C ASN A 135 -8.98 4.91 8.92
N GLU A 136 -7.69 4.55 8.94
CA GLU A 136 -6.99 4.20 10.18
C GLU A 136 -6.89 5.39 11.14
N SER A 137 -6.59 6.59 10.63
CA SER A 137 -6.55 7.84 11.40
C SER A 137 -7.93 8.24 11.91
N PHE A 138 -8.98 8.14 11.08
CA PHE A 138 -10.35 8.39 11.50
C PHE A 138 -10.79 7.42 12.60
N HIS A 139 -10.61 6.11 12.39
CA HIS A 139 -10.92 5.09 13.39
C HIS A 139 -10.15 5.32 14.69
N SER A 140 -8.89 5.76 14.62
CA SER A 140 -8.12 6.08 15.82
C SER A 140 -8.75 7.18 16.67
N LEU A 141 -9.40 8.19 16.05
CA LEU A 141 -10.13 9.24 16.76
C LEU A 141 -11.39 8.68 17.42
N VAL A 142 -12.17 7.87 16.69
CA VAL A 142 -13.37 7.21 17.24
C VAL A 142 -13.01 6.37 18.46
N TRP A 143 -11.96 5.55 18.37
CA TRP A 143 -11.54 4.67 19.47
C TRP A 143 -10.85 5.41 20.63
N LEU A 144 -10.31 6.61 20.38
CA LEU A 144 -9.80 7.48 21.45
C LEU A 144 -10.94 7.94 22.36
N MET A 145 -12.09 8.31 21.77
CA MET A 145 -13.26 8.81 22.48
C MET A 145 -14.17 7.69 23.01
N SER A 146 -14.29 6.58 22.25
CA SER A 146 -15.10 5.41 22.61
C SER A 146 -14.26 4.14 22.55
N PRO A 147 -13.43 3.84 23.57
CA PRO A 147 -12.51 2.70 23.52
C PRO A 147 -13.23 1.36 23.40
N LYS A 148 -12.79 0.51 22.47
CA LYS A 148 -13.41 -0.80 22.16
C LYS A 148 -13.57 -1.76 23.34
N HIS A 149 -12.72 -1.62 24.36
CA HIS A 149 -12.69 -2.52 25.52
C HIS A 149 -13.59 -2.03 26.67
N LYS A 150 -14.24 -0.87 26.50
CA LYS A 150 -15.20 -0.33 27.47
C LYS A 150 -16.58 -0.42 26.87
N ALA A 151 -17.56 -0.84 27.67
CA ALA A 151 -18.95 -0.72 27.26
C ALA A 151 -19.30 0.76 27.13
N SER A 152 -19.85 1.14 25.98
CA SER A 152 -20.32 2.50 25.70
C SER A 152 -21.77 2.41 25.25
N SER A 153 -22.61 3.36 25.65
CA SER A 153 -23.97 3.45 25.11
C SER A 153 -23.91 3.79 23.62
N GLY A 154 -24.96 3.43 22.88
CA GLY A 154 -25.08 3.79 21.45
C GLY A 154 -24.93 5.30 21.23
N THR A 155 -25.53 6.10 22.12
CA THR A 155 -25.44 7.56 22.11
C THR A 155 -24.00 8.06 22.31
N THR A 156 -23.25 7.50 23.26
CA THR A 156 -21.83 7.88 23.45
C THR A 156 -20.99 7.56 22.22
N PHE A 157 -21.25 6.42 21.58
CA PHE A 157 -20.57 6.04 20.35
C PHE A 157 -20.92 6.96 19.17
N GLU A 158 -22.18 7.35 19.02
CA GLU A 158 -22.60 8.33 18.01
C GLU A 158 -21.93 9.69 18.21
N ILE A 159 -21.90 10.20 19.44
CA ILE A 159 -21.22 11.46 19.77
C ILE A 159 -19.72 11.36 19.43
N ALA A 160 -19.07 10.24 19.78
CA ALA A 160 -17.67 10.01 19.44
C ALA A 160 -17.43 9.98 17.92
N CYS A 161 -18.33 9.39 17.13
CA CYS A 161 -18.27 9.41 15.68
C CYS A 161 -18.42 10.84 15.13
N CYS A 162 -19.41 11.61 15.59
CA CYS A 162 -19.62 12.99 15.16
C CYS A 162 -18.41 13.88 15.48
N LEU A 163 -17.87 13.80 16.69
CA LEU A 163 -16.66 14.52 17.07
C LEU A 163 -15.43 14.08 16.25
N ALA A 164 -15.30 12.78 15.96
CA ALA A 164 -14.21 12.28 15.13
C ALA A 164 -14.27 12.82 13.70
N ILE A 165 -15.47 12.99 13.14
CA ILE A 165 -15.67 13.59 11.80
C ILE A 165 -15.19 15.04 11.80
N ILE A 166 -15.60 15.84 12.79
CA ILE A 166 -15.19 17.25 12.93
C ILE A 166 -13.66 17.34 13.05
N ILE A 167 -13.07 16.57 13.98
CA ILE A 167 -11.63 16.59 14.22
C ILE A 167 -10.84 16.11 13.00
N PHE A 168 -11.33 15.10 12.28
CA PHE A 168 -10.64 14.54 11.13
C PHE A 168 -10.60 15.51 9.95
N ASN A 169 -11.71 16.22 9.71
CA ASN A 169 -11.85 17.10 8.55
C ASN A 169 -11.32 18.52 8.81
N GLU A 170 -11.61 19.09 9.98
CA GLU A 170 -11.38 20.52 10.27
C GLU A 170 -10.43 20.73 11.45
N GLY A 171 -10.24 19.71 12.28
CA GLY A 171 -9.34 19.75 13.43
C GLY A 171 -10.03 20.01 14.77
N TYR A 172 -9.22 20.09 15.82
CA TYR A 172 -9.68 20.30 17.19
C TYR A 172 -10.25 21.71 17.38
N PHE A 173 -9.79 22.71 16.64
CA PHE A 173 -10.35 24.07 16.71
C PHE A 173 -11.83 24.13 16.34
N ALA A 174 -12.28 23.31 15.38
CA ALA A 174 -13.69 23.25 14.97
C ALA A 174 -14.62 22.69 16.07
N ILE A 175 -14.09 21.97 17.07
CA ILE A 175 -14.87 21.59 18.25
C ILE A 175 -15.31 22.84 19.03
N GLY A 176 -14.58 23.95 18.92
CA GLY A 176 -14.93 25.22 19.52
C GLY A 176 -16.34 25.70 19.16
N ASP A 177 -16.79 25.41 17.94
CA ASP A 177 -18.13 25.77 17.47
C ASP A 177 -19.21 24.90 18.14
N VAL A 178 -18.88 23.65 18.47
CA VAL A 178 -19.75 22.77 19.29
C VAL A 178 -19.89 23.32 20.70
N PHE A 179 -18.78 23.75 21.33
CA PHE A 179 -18.84 24.39 22.65
C PHE A 179 -19.65 25.67 22.63
N ASN A 180 -19.48 26.50 21.60
CA ASN A 180 -20.26 27.72 21.46
C ASN A 180 -21.76 27.42 21.29
N ALA A 181 -22.11 26.41 20.50
CA ALA A 181 -23.50 26.00 20.30
C ALA A 181 -24.15 25.42 21.57
N MET A 182 -23.41 24.63 22.36
CA MET A 182 -23.94 23.98 23.57
C MET A 182 -23.94 24.90 24.79
N CYS A 183 -22.88 25.70 24.97
CA CYS A 183 -22.65 26.48 26.19
C CYS A 183 -22.90 27.98 25.99
N GLY A 184 -23.14 28.44 24.77
CA GLY A 184 -23.32 29.85 24.44
C GLY A 184 -22.06 30.71 24.51
N TYR A 185 -20.90 30.11 24.84
CA TYR A 185 -19.62 30.80 24.83
C TYR A 185 -18.46 29.84 24.54
N ARG A 186 -17.43 30.38 23.88
CA ARG A 186 -16.12 29.73 23.68
C ARG A 186 -15.07 30.51 24.47
N GLY A 187 -14.50 29.86 25.48
CA GLY A 187 -13.54 30.50 26.39
C GLY A 187 -12.13 30.59 25.81
N TYR A 188 -11.35 31.60 26.25
CA TYR A 188 -9.96 31.78 25.85
C TYR A 188 -9.09 30.52 26.03
N TYR A 189 -9.19 29.86 27.19
CA TYR A 189 -8.41 28.65 27.45
C TYR A 189 -8.85 27.45 26.61
N THR A 190 -10.12 27.40 26.21
CA THR A 190 -10.63 26.38 25.27
C THR A 190 -9.96 26.56 23.90
N ASP A 191 -9.89 27.79 23.40
CA ASP A 191 -9.21 28.11 22.13
C ASP A 191 -7.72 27.75 22.20
N GLN A 192 -7.02 28.12 23.27
CA GLN A 192 -5.61 27.79 23.45
C GLN A 192 -5.38 26.27 23.48
N ALA A 193 -6.23 25.52 24.17
CA ALA A 193 -6.13 24.06 24.24
C ALA A 193 -6.35 23.41 22.86
N MET A 194 -7.36 23.85 22.11
CA MET A 194 -7.66 23.31 20.78
C MET A 194 -6.54 23.59 19.79
N ILE A 195 -6.00 24.81 19.77
CA ILE A 195 -4.83 25.17 18.96
C ILE A 195 -3.63 24.29 19.32
N HIS A 196 -3.40 24.06 20.61
CA HIS A 196 -2.34 23.18 21.08
C HIS A 196 -2.51 21.72 20.59
N PHE A 197 -3.73 21.18 20.63
CA PHE A 197 -4.03 19.84 20.12
C PHE A 197 -3.85 19.74 18.61
N ASP A 198 -4.25 20.76 17.85
CA ASP A 198 -4.01 20.82 16.41
C ASP A 198 -2.52 20.85 16.05
N ASN A 199 -1.75 21.69 16.74
CA ASN A 199 -0.30 21.74 16.57
C ASN A 199 0.36 20.38 16.89
N SER A 200 -0.11 19.71 17.95
CA SER A 200 0.35 18.37 18.31
C SER A 200 0.01 17.32 17.25
N ARG A 201 -1.18 17.40 16.64
CA ARG A 201 -1.57 16.55 15.50
C ARG A 201 -0.63 16.74 14.32
N LEU A 202 -0.41 17.99 13.89
CA LEU A 202 0.47 18.32 12.75
C LEU A 202 1.92 17.91 13.01
N HIS A 203 2.41 18.08 14.24
CA HIS A 203 3.75 17.66 14.61
C HIS A 203 3.94 16.14 14.57
N THR A 204 2.93 15.39 15.01
CA THR A 204 2.92 13.92 14.97
C THR A 204 2.94 13.40 13.52
N GLU A 205 2.16 14.03 12.64
CA GLU A 205 2.18 13.74 11.20
C GLU A 205 3.56 13.99 10.58
N SER A 206 4.19 15.13 10.89
CA SER A 206 5.54 15.47 10.41
C SER A 206 6.59 14.44 10.86
N LYS A 207 6.55 14.03 12.14
CA LYS A 207 7.43 12.97 12.70
C LYS A 207 7.25 11.64 11.96
N GLU A 208 6.01 11.20 11.74
CA GLU A 208 5.73 9.93 11.08
C GLU A 208 6.15 9.96 9.59
N ASN A 209 5.94 11.08 8.91
CA ASN A 209 6.44 11.30 7.54
C ASN A 209 7.97 11.25 7.47
N ASN A 210 8.66 11.86 8.44
CA ASN A 210 10.12 11.77 8.53
C ASN A 210 10.61 10.35 8.85
N ARG A 211 9.91 9.61 9.70
CA ARG A 211 10.21 8.20 9.99
C ARG A 211 10.05 7.33 8.74
N LYS A 212 9.00 7.54 7.96
CA LYS A 212 8.77 6.86 6.67
C LYS A 212 9.86 7.19 5.65
N LYS A 213 10.31 8.45 5.58
CA LYS A 213 11.46 8.87 4.73
C LYS A 213 12.76 8.16 5.16
N ARG A 214 13.07 8.12 6.46
CA ARG A 214 14.27 7.42 6.99
C ARG A 214 14.24 5.92 6.70
N LYS A 215 13.11 5.24 6.89
CA LYS A 215 12.95 3.81 6.55
C LYS A 215 13.14 3.52 5.06
N LYS A 216 12.67 4.40 4.17
CA LYS A 216 12.92 4.31 2.71
C LYS A 216 14.40 4.47 2.36
N ASN A 217 15.11 5.38 3.03
CA ASN A 217 16.54 5.56 2.81
C ASN A 217 17.35 4.35 3.31
N TRP A 218 17.03 3.82 4.50
CA TRP A 218 17.68 2.62 5.03
C TRP A 218 17.53 1.41 4.11
N SER A 219 16.31 1.16 3.60
CA SER A 219 16.04 0.03 2.70
C SER A 219 16.71 0.15 1.33
N ARG A 220 17.02 1.37 0.88
CA ARG A 220 17.86 1.63 -0.32
C ARG A 220 19.34 1.33 -0.05
N VAL A 221 19.87 1.68 1.11
CA VAL A 221 21.27 1.42 1.49
C VAL A 221 21.50 -0.06 1.71
N ALA A 222 20.57 -0.78 2.35
CA ALA A 222 20.67 -2.21 2.61
C ALA A 222 20.43 -3.12 1.37
N SER A 223 20.11 -2.54 0.20
CA SER A 223 19.95 -3.26 -1.07
C SER A 223 21.10 -3.00 -2.06
N LYS A 224 22.10 -2.22 -1.68
CA LYS A 224 23.42 -2.19 -2.32
C LYS A 224 24.34 -3.16 -1.59
#